data_AF-A0A1S1PE85-F1
#
_entry.id   AF-A0A1S1PE85-F1
#
_cell.length_a   1.000
_cell.length_b   1.000
_cell.length_c   1.000
_cell.angle_alpha   90.00
_cell.angle_beta   90.00
_cell.angle_gamma   90.00
#
_symmetry.space_group_name_H-M   'P 1'
#
loop_
_entity.id
_entity.type
_entity.pdbx_description
1 polymer ?
#
loop_
_entity_poly.entity_id
_entity_poly.type
_entity_poly.pdbx_seq_one_letter_code
_entity_poly.pdbx_strand_id
1 'polypeptide(L)'
;MVGEGVRRVRTARKGVRQDDVAKVARSYGLNWDYSRVAALERGEKAISAEELALLPDILSIACTRPVKLPDLIDPDVWVQVGARIMPGSDLVKKYAGQAALRVQAAQRAPDEWTRRSAEVMRAWEDRDRLMRLGAIVENSDHFDLHALVGLVTVGLTEERTARRIGERPLVVAYLSRVLWGRPLGEQRDRLVSERVDAGDDPARLRALRGRVTRQLIDEMTAEIGRREAHGDLYAKLTRLVAKWTWQHHRFHGVLAASDPELHQFRVDTDNPAAVDKWLTNTSHREIDDIEHELIDVRDQFRELGLPWPLMPAGFPDLDMRRLAELSEPLGEGEAERIWGRTDDREQQ
;
A
#
# COMPACT_ATOMS: atom_id res chain seq x y z
N MET A 1 13.85 8.51 18.75
CA MET A 1 13.99 8.64 17.28
C MET A 1 15.46 8.90 16.94
N VAL A 2 16.04 8.16 15.99
CA VAL A 2 17.47 8.08 15.58
C VAL A 2 18.50 8.14 16.71
N GLY A 3 18.64 9.28 17.40
CA GLY A 3 19.51 9.46 18.57
C GLY A 3 19.38 8.37 19.63
N GLU A 4 18.15 7.99 19.99
CA GLU A 4 17.94 6.88 20.94
C GLU A 4 18.43 5.54 20.36
N GLY A 5 18.28 5.32 19.06
CA GLY A 5 18.82 4.15 18.37
C GLY A 5 20.35 4.15 18.37
N VAL A 6 20.98 5.30 18.11
CA VAL A 6 22.44 5.51 18.21
C VAL A 6 22.92 5.18 19.63
N ARG A 7 22.27 5.75 20.64
CA ARG A 7 22.59 5.51 22.06
C ARG A 7 22.50 4.02 22.39
N ARG A 8 21.38 3.38 22.05
CA ARG A 8 21.14 1.95 22.26
C ARG A 8 22.19 1.09 21.58
N VAL A 9 22.50 1.36 20.31
CA VAL A 9 23.52 0.63 19.54
C VAL A 9 24.90 0.75 20.18
N ARG A 10 25.27 1.97 20.62
CA ARG A 10 26.56 2.25 21.27
C ARG A 10 26.66 1.58 22.64
N THR A 11 25.65 1.73 23.50
CA THR A 11 25.69 1.20 24.88
C THR A 11 25.57 -0.31 24.95
N ALA A 12 25.06 -0.97 23.91
CA ALA A 12 25.07 -2.43 23.79
C ALA A 12 26.49 -3.02 23.83
N ARG A 13 27.51 -2.26 23.41
CA ARG A 13 28.92 -2.65 23.55
C ARG A 13 29.55 -1.95 24.74
N LYS A 14 29.92 -2.73 25.76
CA LYS A 14 30.60 -2.21 26.95
C LYS A 14 31.90 -1.49 26.56
N GLY A 15 32.05 -0.25 27.01
CA GLY A 15 33.28 0.54 26.85
C GLY A 15 33.27 1.54 25.70
N VAL A 16 32.31 1.50 24.78
CA VAL A 16 32.24 2.48 23.67
C VAL A 16 31.68 3.81 24.17
N ARG A 17 32.52 4.85 24.10
CA ARG A 17 32.20 6.21 24.52
C ARG A 17 31.68 7.03 23.33
N GLN A 18 31.03 8.15 23.62
CA GLN A 18 30.59 9.08 22.57
C GLN A 18 31.78 9.68 21.80
N ASP A 19 32.94 9.83 22.46
CA ASP A 19 34.17 10.31 21.82
C ASP A 19 34.71 9.31 20.77
N ASP A 20 34.52 8.01 20.97
CA ASP A 20 34.89 6.98 19.98
C ASP A 20 34.06 7.14 18.70
N VAL A 21 32.75 7.37 18.85
CA VAL A 21 31.85 7.65 17.72
C VAL A 21 32.24 8.96 17.01
N ALA A 22 32.54 10.02 17.77
CA ALA A 22 32.97 11.30 17.21
C ALA A 22 34.31 11.16 16.45
N LYS A 23 35.25 10.37 16.97
CA LYS A 23 36.54 10.09 16.32
C LYS A 23 36.35 9.39 14.97
N VAL A 24 35.49 8.38 14.89
CA VAL A 24 35.18 7.71 13.62
C VAL A 24 34.42 8.64 12.68
N ALA A 25 33.44 9.40 13.16
CA ALA A 25 32.72 10.36 12.32
C ALA A 25 33.67 11.38 11.65
N ARG A 26 34.71 11.83 12.35
CA ARG A 26 35.76 12.70 11.78
C ARG A 26 36.56 12.03 10.66
N SER A 27 36.79 10.71 10.70
CA SER A 27 37.47 10.02 9.58
C SER A 27 36.61 9.94 8.32
N TYR A 28 35.29 10.12 8.45
CA TYR A 28 34.35 10.30 7.33
C TYR A 28 34.19 11.76 6.90
N GLY A 29 35.00 12.68 7.43
CA GLY A 29 34.93 14.11 7.10
C GLY A 29 33.82 14.87 7.83
N LEU A 30 33.09 14.23 8.76
CA LEU A 30 32.09 14.92 9.56
C LEU A 30 32.77 15.70 10.69
N ASN A 31 32.41 16.98 10.86
CA ASN A 31 32.91 17.80 11.96
C ASN A 31 32.15 17.50 13.27
N TRP A 32 32.23 16.25 13.73
CA TRP A 32 31.59 15.78 14.95
C TRP A 32 32.57 15.82 16.12
N ASP A 33 32.11 16.41 17.22
CA ASP A 33 32.74 16.33 18.52
C ASP A 33 31.87 15.50 19.48
N TYR A 34 32.38 15.26 20.69
CA TYR A 34 31.65 14.58 21.75
C TYR A 34 30.27 15.21 22.01
N SER A 35 30.21 16.54 22.07
CA SER A 35 28.99 17.30 22.35
C SER A 35 27.93 17.09 21.28
N ARG A 36 28.32 16.97 20.01
CA ARG A 36 27.41 16.70 18.88
C ARG A 36 26.82 15.31 18.96
N VAL A 37 27.61 14.30 19.33
CA VAL A 37 27.11 12.94 19.55
C VAL A 37 26.16 12.91 20.75
N ALA A 38 26.50 13.58 21.86
CA ALA A 38 25.62 13.68 23.02
C ALA A 38 24.29 14.37 22.71
N ALA A 39 24.32 15.50 21.97
CA ALA A 39 23.11 16.20 21.54
C ALA A 39 22.26 15.36 20.58
N LEU A 40 22.90 14.61 19.67
CA LEU A 40 22.20 13.65 18.81
C LEU A 40 21.51 12.56 19.63
N GLU A 41 22.21 11.92 20.58
CA GLU A 41 21.64 10.87 21.43
C GLU A 41 20.45 11.35 22.27
N ARG A 42 20.44 12.62 22.67
CA ARG A 42 19.30 13.24 23.38
C ARG A 42 18.16 13.70 22.46
N GLY A 43 18.34 13.63 21.14
CA GLY A 43 17.37 14.14 20.17
C GLY A 43 17.31 15.68 20.09
N GLU A 44 18.29 16.39 20.66
CA GLU A 44 18.39 17.85 20.61
C GLU A 44 18.95 18.33 19.26
N LYS A 45 19.61 17.42 18.52
CA LYS A 45 20.20 17.69 17.22
C LYS A 45 19.49 16.93 16.12
N ALA A 46 18.98 17.68 15.14
CA ALA A 46 18.58 17.10 13.86
C ALA A 46 19.81 16.55 13.12
N ILE A 47 19.64 15.37 12.51
CA ILE A 47 20.65 14.74 11.67
C ILE A 47 20.33 15.02 10.19
N SER A 48 21.34 15.33 9.39
CA SER A 48 21.15 15.49 7.94
C SER A 48 20.96 14.14 7.24
N ALA A 49 20.54 14.14 5.97
CA ALA A 49 20.38 12.91 5.21
C ALA A 49 21.73 12.22 4.96
N GLU A 50 22.77 13.01 4.68
CA GLU A 50 24.14 12.55 4.49
C GLU A 50 24.71 11.95 5.77
N GLU A 51 24.49 12.61 6.91
CA GLU A 51 24.91 12.09 8.22
C GLU A 51 24.19 10.78 8.57
N LEU A 52 22.89 10.68 8.26
CA LEU A 52 22.11 9.47 8.49
C LEU A 52 22.59 8.30 7.61
N ALA A 53 22.99 8.58 6.36
CA ALA A 53 23.54 7.57 5.45
C ALA A 53 24.85 6.96 5.96
N LEU A 54 25.71 7.77 6.59
CA LEU A 54 27.01 7.34 7.10
C LEU A 54 26.96 6.71 8.50
N LEU A 55 25.87 6.94 9.23
CA LEU A 55 25.73 6.54 10.63
C LEU A 55 25.91 5.03 10.89
N PRO A 56 25.35 4.13 10.06
CA PRO A 56 25.57 2.69 10.21
C PRO A 56 27.05 2.30 10.12
N ASP A 57 27.80 2.87 9.19
CA ASP A 57 29.23 2.58 9.03
C ASP A 57 30.07 3.12 10.19
N ILE A 58 29.81 4.38 10.58
CA ILE A 58 30.47 5.03 11.72
C ILE A 58 30.28 4.19 12.99
N LEU A 59 29.04 3.79 13.27
CA LEU A 59 28.74 2.97 14.44
C LEU A 59 29.27 1.56 14.31
N SER A 60 29.36 1.01 13.10
CA SER A 60 29.90 -0.32 12.88
C SER A 60 31.38 -0.40 13.27
N ILE A 61 32.16 0.60 12.86
CA ILE A 61 33.57 0.72 13.20
C ILE A 61 33.74 1.02 14.69
N ALA A 62 33.02 2.01 15.23
CA ALA A 62 33.14 2.41 16.64
C ALA A 62 32.73 1.29 17.60
N CYS A 63 31.73 0.47 17.23
CA CYS A 63 31.22 -0.62 18.05
C CYS A 63 31.85 -1.99 17.72
N THR A 64 32.72 -2.06 16.71
CA THR A 64 33.34 -3.31 16.23
C THR A 64 32.31 -4.41 15.91
N ARG A 65 31.17 -4.03 15.31
CA ARG A 65 30.10 -4.94 14.91
C ARG A 65 29.31 -4.36 13.74
N PRO A 66 28.69 -5.16 12.87
CA PRO A 66 27.77 -4.62 11.88
C PRO A 66 26.59 -3.89 12.54
N VAL A 67 26.28 -2.70 12.02
CA VAL A 67 25.11 -1.89 12.35
C VAL A 67 24.42 -1.55 11.04
N LYS A 68 23.10 -1.75 10.98
CA LYS A 68 22.26 -1.42 9.83
C LYS A 68 21.34 -0.27 10.19
N LEU A 69 20.77 0.40 9.19
CA LEU A 69 19.81 1.48 9.41
C LEU A 69 18.57 1.08 10.26
N PRO A 70 17.99 -0.13 10.11
CA PRO A 70 16.93 -0.61 11.01
C PRO A 70 17.34 -0.73 12.49
N ASP A 71 18.62 -0.84 12.80
CA ASP A 71 19.08 -0.86 14.20
C ASP A 71 18.98 0.53 14.84
N LEU A 72 18.92 1.59 14.02
CA LEU A 72 18.94 3.00 14.40
C LEU A 72 17.55 3.63 14.37
N ILE A 73 16.69 3.16 13.47
CA ILE A 73 15.34 3.65 13.27
C ILE A 73 14.36 2.54 13.62
N ASP A 74 13.53 2.80 14.63
CA ASP A 74 12.40 1.93 14.94
C ASP A 74 11.39 1.98 13.78
N PRO A 75 11.05 0.83 13.15
CA PRO A 75 10.19 0.79 11.98
C PRO A 75 8.78 1.33 12.24
N ASP A 76 8.31 1.26 13.48
CA ASP A 76 6.94 1.63 13.87
C ASP A 76 6.83 3.08 14.37
N VAL A 77 7.97 3.78 14.49
CA VAL A 77 8.02 5.16 14.94
C VAL A 77 7.95 6.11 13.75
N TRP A 78 7.12 7.14 13.86
CA TRP A 78 7.05 8.22 12.88
C TRP A 78 8.28 9.14 12.95
N VAL A 79 8.93 9.35 11.80
CA VAL A 79 10.12 10.17 11.67
C VAL A 79 9.81 11.41 10.83
N GLN A 80 10.18 12.58 11.36
CA GLN A 80 10.14 13.83 10.62
C GLN A 80 11.36 13.95 9.69
N VAL A 81 11.11 14.16 8.40
CA VAL A 81 12.11 14.35 7.34
C VAL A 81 11.77 15.66 6.62
N GLY A 82 12.45 16.74 7.00
CA GLY A 82 12.11 18.09 6.56
C GLY A 82 10.69 18.48 7.00
N ALA A 83 9.84 18.86 6.05
CA ALA A 83 8.42 19.18 6.28
C ALA A 83 7.49 17.95 6.27
N ARG A 84 8.03 16.75 6.06
CA ARG A 84 7.23 15.51 5.95
C ARG A 84 7.41 14.66 7.19
N ILE A 85 6.40 13.88 7.54
CA ILE A 85 6.49 12.84 8.56
C ILE A 85 6.19 11.51 7.87
N MET A 86 7.01 10.49 8.09
CA MET A 86 6.83 9.15 7.51
C MET A 86 7.17 8.06 8.53
N PRO A 87 6.62 6.84 8.41
CA PRO A 87 7.03 5.72 9.24
C PRO A 87 8.53 5.45 9.12
N GLY A 88 9.16 4.99 10.21
CA GLY A 88 10.57 4.62 10.21
C GLY A 88 10.88 3.53 9.20
N SER A 89 9.95 2.59 9.00
CA SER A 89 10.02 1.54 7.99
C SER A 89 10.10 2.09 6.56
N ASP A 90 9.37 3.15 6.25
CA ASP A 90 9.44 3.82 4.94
C ASP A 90 10.77 4.55 4.74
N LEU A 91 11.29 5.17 5.80
CA LEU A 91 12.60 5.80 5.76
C LEU A 91 13.69 4.76 5.49
N VAL A 92 13.64 3.61 6.17
CA VAL A 92 14.53 2.47 5.93
C VAL A 92 14.45 1.99 4.48
N LYS A 93 13.23 1.75 3.96
CA LYS A 93 13.02 1.32 2.56
C LYS A 93 13.57 2.35 1.56
N LYS A 94 13.40 3.65 1.82
CA LYS A 94 13.94 4.74 0.98
C LYS A 94 15.45 4.70 0.90
N TYR A 95 16.14 4.58 2.03
CA TYR A 95 17.61 4.47 2.06
C TYR A 95 18.13 3.17 1.48
N ALA A 96 17.34 2.10 1.53
CA ALA A 96 17.66 0.83 0.86
C ALA A 96 17.44 0.85 -0.67
N GLY A 97 16.99 1.98 -1.24
CA GLY A 97 16.63 2.05 -2.67
C GLY A 97 15.36 1.29 -3.05
N GLN A 98 14.59 0.80 -2.06
CA GLN A 98 13.42 -0.06 -2.25
C GLN A 98 12.10 0.71 -2.40
N ALA A 99 12.12 2.04 -2.23
CA ALA A 99 10.93 2.87 -2.39
C ALA A 99 11.02 3.68 -3.68
N ALA A 100 10.16 3.36 -4.66
CA ALA A 100 9.82 4.31 -5.71
C ALA A 100 9.29 5.57 -5.02
N LEU A 101 9.90 6.73 -5.29
CA LEU A 101 9.44 8.03 -4.80
C LEU A 101 8.02 8.29 -5.31
N ARG A 102 6.99 7.79 -4.62
CA ARG A 102 5.61 8.23 -4.86
C ARG A 102 5.50 9.67 -4.36
N VAL A 103 5.59 10.60 -5.30
CA VAL A 103 5.57 12.06 -5.13
C VAL A 103 4.30 12.60 -4.45
N GLN A 104 3.26 11.78 -4.26
CA GLN A 104 1.93 12.25 -3.86
C GLN A 104 1.79 12.80 -2.43
N ALA A 105 2.72 12.54 -1.50
CA ALA A 105 2.64 13.06 -0.13
C ALA A 105 3.27 14.47 0.06
N ALA A 106 3.73 15.10 -1.02
CA ALA A 106 4.69 16.20 -0.97
C ALA A 106 4.16 17.62 -0.68
N GLN A 107 2.85 17.87 -0.76
CA GLN A 107 2.32 19.24 -0.78
C GLN A 107 1.12 19.41 0.15
N ARG A 108 1.24 19.12 1.46
CA ARG A 108 0.12 19.31 2.39
C ARG A 108 0.54 20.13 3.60
N ALA A 109 -0.32 21.07 3.97
CA ALA A 109 -0.14 21.93 5.14
C ALA A 109 -0.10 21.08 6.43
N PRO A 110 0.68 21.47 7.46
CA PRO A 110 0.79 20.74 8.72
C PRO A 110 -0.57 20.39 9.36
N ASP A 111 -1.56 21.27 9.26
CA ASP A 111 -2.91 21.06 9.80
C ASP A 111 -3.67 19.91 9.11
N GLU A 112 -3.45 19.73 7.81
CA GLU A 112 -4.08 18.65 7.04
C GLU A 112 -3.52 17.28 7.45
N TRP A 113 -2.22 17.23 7.79
CA TRP A 113 -1.59 16.02 8.30
C TRP A 113 -2.15 15.64 9.67
N THR A 114 -2.21 16.58 10.62
CA THR A 114 -2.76 16.34 11.96
C THR A 114 -4.20 15.84 11.88
N ARG A 115 -5.02 16.44 11.01
CA ARG A 115 -6.40 15.99 10.76
C ARG A 115 -6.45 14.56 10.23
N ARG A 116 -5.64 14.22 9.22
CA ARG A 116 -5.60 12.86 8.66
C ARG A 116 -5.10 11.83 9.66
N SER A 117 -4.04 12.14 10.43
CA SER A 117 -3.53 11.25 11.46
C SER A 117 -4.60 10.96 12.51
N ALA A 118 -5.38 11.97 12.92
CA ALA A 118 -6.53 11.78 13.79
C ALA A 118 -7.62 10.90 13.14
N GLU A 119 -7.88 11.05 11.84
CA GLU A 119 -8.81 10.19 11.11
C GLU A 119 -8.32 8.74 11.03
N VAL A 120 -7.03 8.51 10.78
CA VAL A 120 -6.41 7.18 10.78
C VAL A 120 -6.49 6.54 12.16
N MET A 121 -6.15 7.26 13.22
CA MET A 121 -6.26 6.75 14.60
C MET A 121 -7.69 6.36 14.94
N ARG A 122 -8.68 7.18 14.58
CA ARG A 122 -10.08 6.79 14.74
C ARG A 122 -10.39 5.58 13.86
N ALA A 123 -9.92 5.52 12.62
CA ALA A 123 -10.20 4.40 11.71
C ALA A 123 -9.63 3.09 12.26
N TRP A 124 -8.52 3.16 12.99
CA TRP A 124 -7.92 2.04 13.69
C TRP A 124 -8.82 1.48 14.80
N GLU A 125 -9.53 2.34 15.53
CA GLU A 125 -10.52 1.90 16.53
C GLU A 125 -11.67 1.08 15.91
N ASP A 126 -11.99 1.32 14.63
CA ASP A 126 -13.02 0.58 13.87
C ASP A 126 -12.43 -0.44 12.88
N ARG A 127 -11.17 -0.86 13.08
CA ARG A 127 -10.46 -1.76 12.16
C ARG A 127 -11.26 -3.01 11.82
N ASP A 128 -11.81 -3.69 12.82
CA ASP A 128 -12.58 -4.92 12.62
C ASP A 128 -13.84 -4.69 11.78
N ARG A 129 -14.50 -3.55 11.98
CA ARG A 129 -15.67 -3.18 11.19
C ARG A 129 -15.27 -2.82 9.76
N LEU A 130 -14.19 -2.07 9.56
CA LEU A 130 -13.66 -1.76 8.23
C LEU A 130 -13.22 -3.03 7.48
N MET A 131 -12.67 -4.03 8.18
CA MET A 131 -12.38 -5.35 7.60
C MET A 131 -13.66 -6.06 7.15
N ARG A 132 -14.72 -6.10 7.97
CA ARG A 132 -16.02 -6.68 7.57
C ARG A 132 -16.66 -5.95 6.39
N LEU A 133 -16.50 -4.64 6.32
CA LEU A 133 -16.93 -3.84 5.16
C LEU A 133 -16.01 -4.05 3.93
N GLY A 134 -14.98 -4.89 4.04
CA GLY A 134 -14.01 -5.15 2.98
C GLY A 134 -13.14 -3.95 2.61
N ALA A 135 -13.07 -2.93 3.47
CA ALA A 135 -12.30 -1.70 3.23
C ALA A 135 -10.79 -1.86 3.42
N ILE A 136 -10.40 -2.86 4.21
CA ILE A 136 -9.01 -3.23 4.50
C ILE A 136 -8.91 -4.76 4.65
N VAL A 137 -7.71 -5.32 4.51
CA VAL A 137 -7.44 -6.77 4.57
C VAL A 137 -7.07 -7.24 5.99
N GLU A 138 -7.25 -8.54 6.26
CA GLU A 138 -6.72 -9.16 7.47
C GLU A 138 -5.17 -9.06 7.46
N ASN A 139 -4.59 -8.62 8.58
CA ASN A 139 -3.18 -8.17 8.71
C ASN A 139 -2.85 -6.79 8.13
N SER A 140 -3.86 -5.99 7.81
CA SER A 140 -3.63 -4.57 7.54
C SER A 140 -2.91 -3.94 8.72
N ASP A 141 -1.72 -3.42 8.44
CA ASP A 141 -0.94 -2.63 9.38
C ASP A 141 -1.48 -1.20 9.39
N HIS A 142 -0.79 -0.33 10.11
CA HIS A 142 -1.15 1.08 10.15
C HIS A 142 -1.04 1.76 8.77
N PHE A 143 -0.19 1.24 7.88
CA PHE A 143 0.04 1.80 6.55
C PHE A 143 -1.18 1.63 5.63
N ASP A 144 -1.88 0.50 5.69
CA ASP A 144 -3.09 0.28 4.88
C ASP A 144 -4.23 1.25 5.22
N LEU A 145 -4.36 1.67 6.49
CA LEU A 145 -5.31 2.73 6.86
C LEU A 145 -4.88 4.11 6.34
N HIS A 146 -3.58 4.43 6.35
CA HIS A 146 -3.09 5.65 5.72
C HIS A 146 -3.35 5.65 4.22
N ALA A 147 -3.19 4.50 3.56
CA ALA A 147 -3.53 4.34 2.15
C ALA A 147 -5.03 4.55 1.92
N LEU A 148 -5.90 3.96 2.74
CA LEU A 148 -7.35 4.16 2.67
C LEU A 148 -7.73 5.64 2.86
N VAL A 149 -7.28 6.28 3.94
CA VAL A 149 -7.53 7.70 4.23
C VAL A 149 -6.89 8.63 3.18
N GLY A 150 -5.80 8.20 2.55
CA GLY A 150 -5.17 8.91 1.44
C GLY A 150 -5.95 8.79 0.13
N LEU A 151 -6.58 7.63 -0.12
CA LEU A 151 -7.32 7.31 -1.34
C LEU A 151 -8.70 7.98 -1.39
N VAL A 152 -9.36 8.11 -0.23
CA VAL A 152 -10.72 8.65 -0.16
C VAL A 152 -10.72 10.11 0.29
N THR A 153 -11.41 10.96 -0.47
CA THR A 153 -11.66 12.34 -0.11
C THR A 153 -13.01 12.45 0.60
N VAL A 154 -13.00 12.79 1.88
CA VAL A 154 -14.23 13.05 2.63
C VAL A 154 -14.70 14.47 2.32
N GLY A 155 -15.82 14.58 1.60
CA GLY A 155 -16.48 15.85 1.33
C GLY A 155 -17.60 16.16 2.33
N LEU A 156 -18.12 17.39 2.26
CA LEU A 156 -19.22 17.85 3.13
C LEU A 156 -20.51 17.03 2.95
N THR A 157 -20.72 16.46 1.75
CA THR A 157 -21.90 15.63 1.47
C THR A 157 -21.79 14.28 2.18
N GLU A 158 -20.60 13.69 2.18
CA GLU A 158 -20.26 12.46 2.90
C GLU A 158 -20.39 12.67 4.41
N GLU A 159 -19.87 13.77 4.96
CA GLU A 159 -20.01 14.09 6.39
C GLU A 159 -21.47 14.21 6.84
N ARG A 160 -22.29 14.92 6.07
CA ARG A 160 -23.72 15.09 6.38
C ARG A 160 -24.48 13.78 6.26
N THR A 161 -24.15 12.99 5.24
CA THR A 161 -24.74 11.66 5.03
C THR A 161 -24.39 10.75 6.19
N ALA A 162 -23.12 10.65 6.53
CA ALA A 162 -22.61 9.87 7.65
C ALA A 162 -23.35 10.21 8.94
N ARG A 163 -23.44 11.49 9.30
CA ARG A 163 -24.21 11.93 10.48
C ARG A 163 -25.68 11.50 10.43
N ARG A 164 -26.31 11.54 9.26
CA ARG A 164 -27.72 11.20 9.09
C ARG A 164 -27.99 9.70 9.28
N ILE A 165 -27.10 8.84 8.84
CA ILE A 165 -27.27 7.37 8.95
C ILE A 165 -26.54 6.78 10.17
N GLY A 166 -25.95 7.60 11.03
CA GLY A 166 -25.21 7.14 12.22
C GLY A 166 -23.85 6.52 11.89
N GLU A 167 -23.26 6.89 10.75
CA GLU A 167 -22.01 6.33 10.25
C GLU A 167 -20.83 7.28 10.34
N ARG A 168 -19.65 6.72 10.05
CA ARG A 168 -18.42 7.50 9.91
C ARG A 168 -18.25 8.07 8.50
N PRO A 169 -17.75 9.31 8.36
CA PRO A 169 -17.52 9.90 7.05
C PRO A 169 -16.58 9.08 6.16
N LEU A 170 -15.56 8.43 6.74
CA LEU A 170 -14.62 7.57 6.02
C LEU A 170 -15.31 6.34 5.39
N VAL A 171 -16.25 5.72 6.11
CA VAL A 171 -17.03 4.57 5.61
C VAL A 171 -17.89 4.99 4.43
N VAL A 172 -18.59 6.12 4.55
CA VAL A 172 -19.42 6.67 3.46
C VAL A 172 -18.56 7.02 2.24
N ALA A 173 -17.39 7.65 2.44
CA ALA A 173 -16.50 8.00 1.34
C ALA A 173 -15.93 6.77 0.63
N TYR A 174 -15.52 5.75 1.39
CA TYR A 174 -15.06 4.46 0.86
C TYR A 174 -16.15 3.76 0.05
N LEU A 175 -17.34 3.56 0.63
CA LEU A 175 -18.42 2.85 -0.05
C LEU A 175 -18.96 3.62 -1.26
N SER A 176 -18.90 4.95 -1.26
CA SER A 176 -19.24 5.74 -2.45
C SER A 176 -18.33 5.40 -3.64
N ARG A 177 -17.03 5.25 -3.38
CA ARG A 177 -16.06 4.82 -4.41
C ARG A 177 -16.33 3.39 -4.86
N VAL A 178 -16.67 2.49 -3.95
CA VAL A 178 -16.96 1.09 -4.31
C VAL A 178 -18.24 0.97 -5.13
N LEU A 179 -19.31 1.67 -4.74
CA LEU A 179 -20.61 1.60 -5.41
C LEU A 179 -20.62 2.33 -6.75
N TRP A 180 -19.97 3.49 -6.84
CA TRP A 180 -20.16 4.41 -7.98
C TRP A 180 -18.87 4.86 -8.65
N GLY A 181 -17.71 4.42 -8.14
CA GLY A 181 -16.39 4.85 -8.61
C GLY A 181 -16.06 6.31 -8.28
N ARG A 182 -16.93 7.04 -7.56
CA ARG A 182 -16.81 8.48 -7.32
C ARG A 182 -17.41 8.91 -5.97
N PRO A 183 -17.07 10.11 -5.45
CA PRO A 183 -17.69 10.67 -4.25
C PRO A 183 -19.21 10.80 -4.37
N LEU A 184 -19.92 10.74 -3.24
CA LEU A 184 -21.39 10.78 -3.17
C LEU A 184 -21.94 12.10 -3.73
N GLY A 185 -21.26 13.21 -3.47
CA GLY A 185 -21.62 14.52 -4.02
C GLY A 185 -21.58 14.54 -5.55
N GLU A 186 -20.53 13.98 -6.15
CA GLU A 186 -20.38 13.88 -7.60
C GLU A 186 -21.41 12.93 -8.23
N GLN A 187 -21.67 11.79 -7.60
CA GLN A 187 -22.69 10.85 -8.07
C GLN A 187 -24.09 11.48 -8.05
N ARG A 188 -24.43 12.22 -6.99
CA ARG A 188 -25.68 13.00 -6.92
C ARG A 188 -25.77 13.96 -8.09
N ASP A 189 -24.73 14.74 -8.34
CA ASP A 189 -24.76 15.80 -9.35
C ASP A 189 -24.84 15.22 -10.76
N ARG A 190 -24.16 14.09 -11.02
CA ARG A 190 -24.28 13.31 -12.26
C ARG A 190 -25.71 12.83 -12.51
N LEU A 191 -26.32 12.15 -11.54
CA LEU A 191 -27.68 11.63 -11.69
C LEU A 191 -28.72 12.76 -11.86
N VAL A 192 -28.45 13.94 -11.31
CA VAL A 192 -29.28 15.12 -11.51
C VAL A 192 -29.11 15.68 -12.93
N SER A 193 -27.88 15.75 -13.44
CA SER A 193 -27.61 16.26 -14.80
C SER A 193 -28.10 15.32 -15.91
N GLU A 194 -28.13 14.00 -15.66
CA GLU A 194 -28.65 13.01 -16.60
C GLU A 194 -30.18 13.08 -16.75
N ARG A 195 -30.89 13.77 -15.85
CA ARG A 195 -32.35 13.93 -15.95
C ARG A 195 -32.74 15.16 -16.76
N VAL A 196 -33.11 14.90 -18.02
CA VAL A 196 -33.63 15.89 -18.98
C VAL A 196 -34.85 16.65 -18.45
N ASP A 197 -35.69 15.99 -17.65
CA ASP A 197 -36.96 16.56 -17.17
C ASP A 197 -36.80 17.74 -16.19
N ALA A 198 -35.61 17.98 -15.64
CA ALA A 198 -35.45 19.00 -14.61
C ALA A 198 -35.63 20.42 -15.14
N GLY A 199 -35.31 20.66 -16.42
CA GLY A 199 -35.20 22.01 -16.97
C GLY A 199 -34.24 22.91 -16.16
N ASP A 200 -34.30 24.22 -16.41
CA ASP A 200 -33.42 25.20 -15.73
C ASP A 200 -34.03 25.80 -14.45
N ASP A 201 -35.20 25.32 -14.00
CA ASP A 201 -35.85 25.83 -12.78
C ASP A 201 -35.03 25.46 -11.51
N PRO A 202 -34.46 26.45 -10.79
CA PRO A 202 -33.65 26.18 -9.61
C PRO A 202 -34.40 25.48 -8.47
N ALA A 203 -35.72 25.71 -8.34
CA ALA A 203 -36.53 25.08 -7.30
C ALA A 203 -36.72 23.59 -7.58
N ARG A 204 -37.03 23.25 -8.84
CA ARG A 204 -37.15 21.87 -9.32
C ARG A 204 -35.82 21.11 -9.20
N LEU A 205 -34.70 21.73 -9.57
CA LEU A 205 -33.36 21.13 -9.41
C LEU A 205 -33.02 20.84 -7.94
N ARG A 206 -33.36 21.75 -7.02
CA ARG A 206 -33.17 21.52 -5.57
C ARG A 206 -34.00 20.35 -5.07
N ALA A 207 -35.28 20.28 -5.44
CA ALA A 207 -36.15 19.16 -5.08
C ALA A 207 -35.65 17.83 -5.65
N LEU A 208 -35.17 17.83 -6.89
CA LEU A 208 -34.58 16.66 -7.54
C LEU A 208 -33.30 16.19 -6.83
N ARG A 209 -32.36 17.10 -6.54
CA ARG A 209 -31.16 16.81 -5.73
C ARG A 209 -31.54 16.17 -4.40
N GLY A 210 -32.57 16.66 -3.73
CA GLY A 210 -33.06 16.11 -2.47
C GLY A 210 -33.67 14.71 -2.59
N ARG A 211 -34.30 14.37 -3.72
CA ARG A 211 -34.77 12.99 -4.00
C ARG A 211 -33.59 12.06 -4.31
N VAL A 212 -32.70 12.45 -5.21
CA VAL A 212 -31.51 11.67 -5.57
C VAL A 212 -30.63 11.41 -4.35
N THR A 213 -30.41 12.41 -3.50
CA THR A 213 -29.62 12.24 -2.27
C THR A 213 -30.25 11.22 -1.32
N ARG A 214 -31.59 11.18 -1.19
CA ARG A 214 -32.27 10.16 -0.37
C ARG A 214 -32.10 8.76 -0.95
N GLN A 215 -32.30 8.62 -2.27
CA GLN A 215 -32.07 7.35 -2.96
C GLN A 215 -30.63 6.83 -2.74
N LEU A 216 -29.62 7.68 -2.93
CA LEU A 216 -28.21 7.29 -2.73
C LEU A 216 -27.92 6.91 -1.26
N ILE A 217 -28.58 7.57 -0.30
CA ILE A 217 -28.48 7.20 1.11
C ILE A 217 -29.10 5.82 1.35
N ASP A 218 -30.28 5.55 0.79
CA ASP A 218 -30.95 4.25 0.95
C ASP A 218 -30.11 3.12 0.33
N GLU A 219 -29.52 3.34 -0.85
CA GLU A 219 -28.58 2.42 -1.50
C GLU A 219 -27.33 2.17 -0.63
N MET A 220 -26.77 3.23 -0.04
CA MET A 220 -25.61 3.16 0.86
C MET A 220 -25.93 2.36 2.13
N THR A 221 -27.05 2.65 2.79
CA THR A 221 -27.49 1.94 3.99
C THR A 221 -27.75 0.46 3.69
N ALA A 222 -28.35 0.15 2.55
CA ALA A 222 -28.54 -1.24 2.12
C ALA A 222 -27.19 -1.95 1.88
N GLU A 223 -26.20 -1.28 1.29
CA GLU A 223 -24.87 -1.84 1.08
C GLU A 223 -24.12 -2.09 2.40
N ILE A 224 -24.20 -1.16 3.35
CA ILE A 224 -23.63 -1.35 4.69
C ILE A 224 -24.24 -2.59 5.33
N GLY A 225 -25.57 -2.71 5.34
CA GLY A 225 -26.26 -3.86 5.90
C GLY A 225 -25.87 -5.18 5.23
N ARG A 226 -25.76 -5.21 3.88
CA ARG A 226 -25.29 -6.39 3.14
C ARG A 226 -23.87 -6.80 3.55
N ARG A 227 -22.95 -5.85 3.61
CA ARG A 227 -21.55 -6.12 3.98
C ARG A 227 -21.41 -6.55 5.43
N GLU A 228 -22.19 -5.98 6.35
CA GLU A 228 -22.17 -6.42 7.74
C GLU A 228 -22.74 -7.83 7.91
N ALA A 229 -23.80 -8.18 7.18
CA ALA A 229 -24.39 -9.52 7.20
C ALA A 229 -23.47 -10.60 6.61
N HIS A 230 -22.64 -10.24 5.62
CA HIS A 230 -21.75 -11.16 4.91
C HIS A 230 -20.27 -10.78 5.03
N GLY A 231 -19.89 -10.18 6.17
CA GLY A 231 -18.59 -9.54 6.35
C GLY A 231 -17.40 -10.46 6.09
N ASP A 232 -17.50 -11.74 6.45
CA ASP A 232 -16.44 -12.72 6.23
C ASP A 232 -16.20 -12.97 4.72
N LEU A 233 -17.27 -12.99 3.93
CA LEU A 233 -17.19 -13.18 2.48
C LEU A 233 -16.55 -11.97 1.79
N TYR A 234 -16.94 -10.76 2.20
CA TYR A 234 -16.31 -9.53 1.69
C TYR A 234 -14.85 -9.42 2.13
N ALA A 235 -14.52 -9.76 3.38
CA ALA A 235 -13.14 -9.76 3.87
C ALA A 235 -12.27 -10.80 3.13
N LYS A 236 -12.82 -11.98 2.83
CA LYS A 236 -12.15 -13.00 2.00
C LYS A 236 -11.89 -12.47 0.59
N LEU A 237 -12.90 -11.88 -0.05
CA LEU A 237 -12.76 -11.27 -1.38
C LEU A 237 -11.67 -10.20 -1.40
N THR A 238 -11.69 -9.23 -0.48
CA THR A 238 -10.70 -8.15 -0.43
C THR A 238 -9.29 -8.71 -0.25
N ARG A 239 -9.11 -9.76 0.56
CA ARG A 239 -7.81 -10.43 0.76
C ARG A 239 -7.31 -11.09 -0.51
N LEU A 240 -8.17 -11.84 -1.22
CA LEU A 240 -7.80 -12.49 -2.46
C LEU A 240 -7.43 -11.49 -3.54
N VAL A 241 -8.21 -10.40 -3.69
CA VAL A 241 -7.91 -9.32 -4.64
C VAL A 241 -6.58 -8.63 -4.31
N ALA A 242 -6.30 -8.37 -3.04
CA ALA A 242 -5.03 -7.78 -2.61
C ALA A 242 -3.84 -8.72 -2.89
N LYS A 243 -3.98 -10.01 -2.56
CA LYS A 243 -2.96 -11.04 -2.83
C LYS A 243 -2.70 -11.17 -4.33
N TRP A 244 -3.75 -11.24 -5.14
CA TRP A 244 -3.66 -11.28 -6.60
C TRP A 244 -2.94 -10.05 -7.15
N THR A 245 -3.35 -8.84 -6.73
CA THR A 245 -2.74 -7.59 -7.19
C THR A 245 -1.26 -7.51 -6.83
N TRP A 246 -0.89 -7.96 -5.63
CA TRP A 246 0.50 -8.02 -5.19
C TRP A 246 1.33 -8.98 -6.05
N GLN A 247 0.83 -10.20 -6.28
CA GLN A 247 1.52 -11.20 -7.11
C GLN A 247 1.64 -10.74 -8.56
N HIS A 248 0.56 -10.19 -9.13
CA HIS A 248 0.55 -9.64 -10.48
C HIS A 248 1.58 -8.51 -10.64
N HIS A 249 1.63 -7.55 -9.72
CA HIS A 249 2.66 -6.50 -9.74
C HIS A 249 4.06 -7.03 -9.53
N ARG A 250 4.25 -8.04 -8.67
CA ARG A 250 5.55 -8.68 -8.46
C ARG A 250 6.03 -9.36 -9.74
N PHE A 251 5.14 -10.10 -10.40
CA PHE A 251 5.41 -10.79 -11.66
C PHE A 251 5.79 -9.80 -12.77
N HIS A 252 4.95 -8.77 -13.00
CA HIS A 252 5.24 -7.76 -14.02
C HIS A 252 6.40 -6.83 -13.67
N GLY A 253 6.65 -6.56 -12.39
CA GLY A 253 7.80 -5.79 -11.93
C GLY A 253 9.12 -6.49 -12.22
N VAL A 254 9.17 -7.82 -12.07
CA VAL A 254 10.33 -8.64 -12.46
C VAL A 254 10.54 -8.58 -13.98
N LEU A 255 9.47 -8.71 -14.76
CA LEU A 255 9.55 -8.62 -16.23
C LEU A 255 9.99 -7.24 -16.72
N ALA A 256 9.54 -6.15 -16.07
CA ALA A 256 9.94 -4.79 -16.44
C ALA A 256 11.37 -4.44 -16.00
N ALA A 257 11.86 -5.04 -14.91
CA ALA A 257 13.25 -4.91 -14.45
C ALA A 257 14.22 -5.85 -15.18
N SER A 258 13.73 -6.65 -16.13
CA SER A 258 14.54 -7.43 -17.08
C SER A 258 15.15 -6.54 -18.16
N ASP A 259 15.61 -5.34 -17.76
CA ASP A 259 16.52 -4.50 -18.51
C ASP A 259 17.91 -5.17 -18.47
N PRO A 260 18.51 -5.52 -19.61
CA PRO A 260 19.81 -6.18 -19.66
C PRO A 260 20.91 -5.46 -18.87
N GLU A 261 20.82 -4.14 -18.68
CA GLU A 261 21.83 -3.35 -17.95
C GLU A 261 21.78 -3.50 -16.42
N LEU A 262 20.65 -3.95 -15.86
CA LEU A 262 20.48 -4.13 -14.41
C LEU A 262 20.91 -5.52 -13.92
N HIS A 263 21.38 -6.41 -14.82
CA HIS A 263 21.86 -7.75 -14.49
C HIS A 263 23.09 -7.80 -13.57
N GLN A 264 23.84 -6.71 -13.42
CA GLN A 264 25.07 -6.68 -12.62
C GLN A 264 24.88 -6.72 -11.10
N PHE A 265 23.65 -6.67 -10.58
CA PHE A 265 23.37 -6.65 -9.13
C PHE A 265 22.66 -7.91 -8.59
N ARG A 266 22.58 -9.01 -9.35
CA ARG A 266 21.94 -10.25 -8.86
C ARG A 266 22.87 -11.03 -7.91
N VAL A 267 22.24 -11.56 -6.85
CA VAL A 267 22.80 -12.48 -5.85
C VAL A 267 23.53 -13.62 -6.55
N ASP A 268 24.75 -13.90 -6.07
CA ASP A 268 25.62 -15.00 -6.45
C ASP A 268 24.84 -16.34 -6.38
N THR A 269 24.28 -16.72 -7.50
CA THR A 269 23.62 -18.01 -7.73
C THR A 269 24.16 -18.49 -9.06
N ASP A 270 24.77 -19.67 -9.06
CA ASP A 270 25.52 -20.23 -10.20
C ASP A 270 24.67 -20.46 -11.48
N ASN A 271 23.38 -20.09 -11.46
CA ASN A 271 22.49 -20.22 -12.61
C ASN A 271 21.36 -19.14 -12.61
N PRO A 272 21.55 -18.01 -13.29
CA PRO A 272 20.54 -16.95 -13.44
C PRO A 272 19.24 -17.43 -14.11
N ALA A 273 19.32 -18.39 -15.04
CA ALA A 273 18.16 -18.93 -15.75
C ALA A 273 17.27 -19.78 -14.83
N ALA A 274 17.84 -20.42 -13.80
CA ALA A 274 17.08 -21.19 -12.81
C ALA A 274 16.26 -20.27 -11.89
N VAL A 275 16.79 -19.10 -11.53
CA VAL A 275 16.10 -18.11 -10.68
C VAL A 275 14.92 -17.50 -11.42
N ASP A 276 15.08 -17.15 -12.70
CA ASP A 276 14.00 -16.60 -13.53
C ASP A 276 12.88 -17.62 -13.78
N LYS A 277 13.24 -18.87 -14.08
CA LYS A 277 12.27 -19.96 -14.26
C LYS A 277 11.53 -20.32 -12.97
N TRP A 278 12.22 -20.26 -11.83
CA TRP A 278 11.60 -20.55 -10.53
C TRP A 278 10.67 -19.44 -10.06
N LEU A 279 11.07 -18.18 -10.23
CA LEU A 279 10.24 -17.02 -9.88
C LEU A 279 8.97 -16.95 -10.76
N THR A 280 9.09 -17.22 -12.06
CA THR A 280 7.93 -17.22 -12.96
C THR A 280 6.97 -18.38 -12.68
N ASN A 281 7.46 -19.60 -12.47
CA ASN A 281 6.60 -20.75 -12.20
C ASN A 281 5.91 -20.69 -10.83
N THR A 282 6.61 -20.23 -9.79
CA THR A 282 6.01 -20.12 -8.45
C THR A 282 4.94 -19.03 -8.43
N SER A 283 5.21 -17.88 -9.04
CA SER A 283 4.24 -16.78 -9.11
C SER A 283 3.01 -17.14 -9.96
N HIS A 284 3.17 -17.87 -11.07
CA HIS A 284 2.02 -18.36 -11.84
C HIS A 284 1.14 -19.28 -11.02
N ARG A 285 1.71 -20.32 -10.38
CA ARG A 285 0.94 -21.23 -9.54
C ARG A 285 0.20 -20.52 -8.41
N GLU A 286 0.85 -19.56 -7.76
CA GLU A 286 0.21 -18.76 -6.71
C GLU A 286 -0.93 -17.89 -7.26
N ILE A 287 -0.81 -17.36 -8.48
CA ILE A 287 -1.89 -16.62 -9.15
C ILE A 287 -3.04 -17.56 -9.49
N ASP A 288 -2.77 -18.71 -10.09
CA ASP A 288 -3.77 -19.72 -10.44
C ASP A 288 -4.56 -20.18 -9.21
N ASP A 289 -3.88 -20.47 -8.10
CA ASP A 289 -4.51 -20.86 -6.83
C ASP A 289 -5.45 -19.73 -6.32
N ILE A 290 -5.03 -18.47 -6.43
CA ILE A 290 -5.85 -17.31 -6.03
C ILE A 290 -7.07 -17.16 -6.95
N GLU A 291 -6.91 -17.35 -8.25
CA GLU A 291 -7.98 -17.24 -9.23
C GLU A 291 -9.05 -18.33 -9.04
N HIS A 292 -8.65 -19.56 -8.69
CA HIS A 292 -9.57 -20.62 -8.29
C HIS A 292 -10.35 -20.24 -7.02
N GLU A 293 -9.67 -19.74 -5.97
CA GLU A 293 -10.36 -19.29 -4.76
C GLU A 293 -11.34 -18.12 -5.03
N LEU A 294 -11.02 -17.25 -5.99
CA LEU A 294 -11.89 -16.14 -6.39
C LEU A 294 -13.14 -16.62 -7.13
N ILE A 295 -13.03 -17.69 -7.93
CA ILE A 295 -14.18 -18.36 -8.53
C ILE A 295 -15.13 -18.86 -7.44
N ASP A 296 -14.60 -19.57 -6.44
CA ASP A 296 -15.42 -20.09 -5.33
C ASP A 296 -16.14 -18.97 -4.59
N VAL A 297 -15.43 -17.87 -4.30
CA VAL A 297 -16.01 -16.68 -3.66
C VAL A 297 -17.10 -16.08 -4.55
N ARG A 298 -16.89 -15.98 -5.87
CA ARG A 298 -17.90 -15.48 -6.80
C ARG A 298 -19.16 -16.34 -6.83
N ASP A 299 -19.01 -17.66 -6.79
CA ASP A 299 -20.15 -18.56 -6.77
C ASP A 299 -20.93 -18.41 -5.44
N GLN A 300 -20.25 -18.20 -4.31
CA GLN A 300 -20.92 -17.85 -3.04
C GLN A 300 -21.70 -16.53 -3.12
N PHE A 301 -21.15 -15.50 -3.77
CA PHE A 301 -21.90 -14.26 -4.03
C PHE A 301 -23.16 -14.53 -4.87
N ARG A 302 -23.05 -15.35 -5.91
CA ARG A 302 -24.18 -15.72 -6.77
C ARG A 302 -25.26 -16.49 -6.00
N GLU A 303 -24.87 -17.49 -5.21
CA GLU A 303 -25.77 -18.31 -4.39
C GLU A 303 -26.54 -17.47 -3.35
N LEU A 304 -25.89 -16.46 -2.77
CA LEU A 304 -26.50 -15.53 -1.82
C LEU A 304 -27.31 -14.41 -2.49
N GLY A 305 -27.35 -14.34 -3.84
CA GLY A 305 -28.00 -13.26 -4.57
C GLY A 305 -27.35 -11.89 -4.34
N LEU A 306 -26.06 -11.87 -3.99
CA LEU A 306 -25.30 -10.66 -3.74
C LEU A 306 -24.69 -10.11 -5.03
N PRO A 307 -24.61 -8.78 -5.18
CA PRO A 307 -23.94 -8.17 -6.32
C PRO A 307 -22.43 -8.44 -6.25
N TRP A 308 -21.85 -8.92 -7.35
CA TRP A 308 -20.39 -9.08 -7.47
C TRP A 308 -19.72 -7.69 -7.45
N PRO A 309 -18.77 -7.43 -6.53
CA PRO A 309 -18.11 -6.13 -6.45
C PRO A 309 -17.31 -5.79 -7.72
N LEU A 310 -17.17 -4.49 -7.99
CA LEU A 310 -16.30 -4.01 -9.06
C LEU A 310 -14.84 -4.39 -8.76
N MET A 311 -14.21 -5.12 -9.67
CA MET A 311 -12.81 -5.50 -9.55
C MET A 311 -11.88 -4.38 -10.05
N PRO A 312 -10.61 -4.34 -9.59
CA PRO A 312 -9.61 -3.43 -10.12
C PRO A 312 -9.45 -3.56 -11.64
N ALA A 313 -9.04 -2.47 -12.31
CA ALA A 313 -8.70 -2.54 -13.73
C ALA A 313 -7.53 -3.52 -13.97
N GLY A 314 -7.63 -4.33 -15.02
CA GLY A 314 -6.64 -5.36 -15.35
C GLY A 314 -6.82 -6.67 -14.59
N PHE A 315 -7.78 -6.75 -13.66
CA PHE A 315 -8.20 -8.01 -13.07
C PHE A 315 -8.79 -8.92 -14.15
N PRO A 316 -8.45 -10.23 -14.18
CA PRO A 316 -8.96 -11.14 -15.20
C PRO A 316 -10.48 -11.14 -15.16
N ASP A 317 -11.08 -11.11 -16.35
CA ASP A 317 -12.48 -11.49 -16.46
C ASP A 317 -12.51 -12.99 -16.15
N LEU A 318 -12.98 -13.33 -14.95
CA LEU A 318 -13.01 -14.69 -14.42
C LEU A 318 -14.03 -15.56 -15.17
N ASP A 319 -14.23 -15.39 -16.46
CA ASP A 319 -15.11 -16.26 -17.24
C ASP A 319 -14.62 -17.70 -17.11
N MET A 320 -15.48 -18.57 -16.56
CA MET A 320 -15.18 -19.96 -16.24
C MET A 320 -14.68 -20.75 -17.45
N ARG A 321 -15.09 -20.35 -18.66
CA ARG A 321 -14.64 -21.01 -19.90
C ARG A 321 -13.15 -20.81 -20.17
N ARG A 322 -12.61 -19.63 -19.84
CA ARG A 322 -11.23 -19.27 -20.12
C ARG A 322 -10.25 -19.88 -19.13
N LEU A 323 -10.66 -20.06 -17.87
CA LEU A 323 -9.84 -20.71 -16.84
C LEU A 323 -9.82 -22.24 -16.98
N ALA A 324 -10.89 -22.85 -17.51
CA ALA A 324 -10.88 -24.26 -17.91
C ALA A 324 -9.89 -24.53 -19.07
N GLU A 325 -9.71 -23.58 -19.98
CA GLU A 325 -8.74 -23.66 -21.08
C GLU A 325 -7.29 -23.41 -20.61
N LEU A 326 -7.09 -22.62 -19.55
CA LEU A 326 -5.77 -22.31 -18.97
C LEU A 326 -5.28 -23.31 -17.91
N SER A 327 -6.20 -24.11 -17.33
CA SER A 327 -5.89 -25.13 -16.32
C SER A 327 -5.56 -26.50 -16.90
N GLU A 328 -5.68 -26.69 -18.22
CA GLU A 328 -5.00 -27.81 -18.88
C GLU A 328 -3.48 -27.58 -18.73
N PRO A 329 -2.73 -28.50 -18.10
CA PRO A 329 -1.30 -28.34 -17.97
C PRO A 329 -0.74 -28.18 -19.38
N LEU A 330 -0.05 -27.05 -19.64
CA LEU A 330 0.71 -26.85 -20.88
C LEU A 330 1.52 -28.12 -21.12
N GLY A 331 1.09 -28.93 -22.09
CA GLY A 331 1.77 -30.17 -22.40
C GLY A 331 3.24 -29.85 -22.67
N GLU A 332 4.16 -30.72 -22.28
CA GLU A 332 5.61 -30.48 -22.36
C GLU A 332 6.06 -29.90 -23.73
N GLY A 333 5.35 -30.21 -24.82
CA GLY A 333 5.62 -29.70 -26.18
C GLY A 333 5.07 -28.31 -26.56
N GLU A 334 4.31 -27.62 -25.69
CA GLU A 334 3.86 -26.23 -25.95
C GLU A 334 4.75 -25.20 -25.26
N ALA A 335 5.31 -25.56 -24.09
CA ALA A 335 6.36 -24.79 -23.43
C ALA A 335 7.64 -24.71 -24.28
N GLU A 336 8.04 -25.81 -24.95
CA GLU A 336 9.17 -25.78 -25.90
C GLU A 336 8.88 -24.93 -27.14
N ARG A 337 7.62 -24.84 -27.59
CA ARG A 337 7.25 -24.05 -28.79
C ARG A 337 7.27 -22.54 -28.55
N ILE A 338 6.87 -22.10 -27.36
CA ILE A 338 6.82 -20.67 -27.00
C ILE A 338 8.22 -20.15 -26.66
N TRP A 339 9.08 -20.97 -26.05
CA TRP A 339 10.37 -20.54 -25.52
C TRP A 339 11.60 -21.06 -26.28
N GLY A 340 11.46 -22.03 -27.17
CA GLY A 340 12.57 -22.69 -27.88
C GLY A 340 13.01 -22.04 -29.20
N ARG A 341 12.59 -20.81 -29.53
CA ARG A 341 12.85 -20.21 -30.85
C ARG A 341 14.01 -19.22 -30.91
N THR A 342 14.86 -19.17 -29.90
CA THR A 342 15.88 -18.12 -29.77
C THR A 342 17.31 -18.48 -30.20
N ASP A 343 17.62 -19.74 -30.56
CA ASP A 343 19.04 -20.15 -30.78
C ASP A 343 19.49 -20.50 -32.21
N ASP A 344 18.62 -20.52 -33.23
CA ASP A 344 19.02 -20.98 -34.58
C ASP A 344 19.47 -19.86 -35.55
N ARG A 345 20.13 -18.79 -35.06
CA ARG A 345 20.64 -17.69 -35.95
C ARG A 345 22.13 -17.35 -35.84
N GLU A 346 22.97 -18.24 -35.32
CA GLU A 346 24.44 -18.02 -35.28
C GLU A 346 25.28 -19.06 -36.03
N GLN A 347 24.74 -19.71 -37.08
CA GLN A 347 25.57 -20.40 -38.07
C GLN A 347 25.04 -20.20 -39.50
N GLN A 348 25.36 -19.05 -40.09
CA GLN A 348 25.57 -18.91 -41.54
C GLN A 348 26.38 -17.66 -41.88
#